data_AF-R5M9Q4-F1
#
_entry.id   AF-R5M9Q4-F1
#
_cell.length_a   1.000
_cell.length_b   1.000
_cell.length_c   1.000
_cell.angle_alpha   90.00
_cell.angle_beta   90.00
_cell.angle_gamma   90.00
#
_symmetry.space_group_name_H-M   'P 1'
#
loop_
_entity.id
_entity.type
_entity.pdbx_description
1 polymer ?
#
loop_
_entity_poly.entity_id
_entity_poly.type
_entity_poly.pdbx_seq_one_letter_code
_entity_poly.pdbx_strand_id
1 'polypeptide(L)'
;MKVLMFKVGINGLEDKIWRVIEVSDKMTVGYLAYSILASFNSLAYHLYSITYKDREYNCYIDDDLLFDDETALDASQSILSNI
;
A
#
# COMPACT_ATOMS: atom_id res chain seq x y z
N MET A 1 -10.91 16.84 -2.06
CA MET A 1 -9.48 16.50 -2.19
C MET A 1 -8.84 16.87 -0.88
N LYS A 2 -8.46 15.86 -0.12
CA LYS A 2 -7.80 15.99 1.18
C LYS A 2 -6.42 15.37 1.06
N VAL A 3 -5.48 15.84 1.87
CA VAL A 3 -4.20 15.17 2.06
C VAL A 3 -4.33 14.24 3.27
N LEU A 4 -4.08 12.96 3.05
CA LEU A 4 -3.98 11.94 4.08
C LEU A 4 -2.52 11.86 4.52
N MET A 5 -2.31 11.76 5.83
CA MET A 5 -0.98 11.66 6.43
C MET A 5 -0.84 10.30 7.10
N PHE A 6 0.13 9.50 6.63
CA PHE A 6 0.40 8.18 7.15
C PHE A 6 1.76 8.19 7.86
N LYS A 7 1.78 7.81 9.14
CA LYS A 7 3.02 7.43 9.81
C LYS A 7 3.24 5.94 9.57
N VAL A 8 4.31 5.60 8.87
CA VAL A 8 4.63 4.23 8.47
C VAL A 8 5.91 3.80 9.17
N GLY A 9 5.87 2.70 9.91
CA GLY A 9 7.00 2.12 10.62
C GLY A 9 7.28 0.69 10.17
N ILE A 10 8.53 0.25 10.33
CA ILE A 10 8.86 -1.18 10.17
C ILE A 10 8.36 -1.91 11.41
N ASN A 11 7.62 -3.01 11.22
CA ASN A 11 7.06 -3.81 12.30
C ASN A 11 8.15 -4.22 13.32
N GLY A 12 7.94 -3.89 14.59
CA GLY A 12 8.89 -4.14 15.69
C GLY A 12 10.06 -3.16 15.80
N LEU A 13 10.11 -2.13 14.95
CA LEU A 13 11.13 -1.07 14.92
C LEU A 13 10.50 0.33 14.74
N GLU A 14 9.23 0.50 15.07
CA GLU A 14 8.45 1.72 14.81
C GLU A 14 8.97 2.95 15.56
N ASP A 15 9.73 2.74 16.64
CA ASP A 15 10.41 3.77 17.43
C ASP A 15 11.70 4.27 16.76
N LYS A 16 12.31 3.45 15.91
CA LYS A 16 13.62 3.71 15.28
C LYS A 16 13.53 4.05 13.80
N ILE A 17 12.69 3.33 13.06
CA ILE A 17 12.63 3.42 11.60
C ILE A 17 11.18 3.66 11.17
N TRP A 18 10.88 4.92 10.89
CA TRP A 18 9.58 5.35 10.39
C TRP A 18 9.70 6.49 9.37
N ARG A 19 8.62 6.70 8.62
CA ARG A 19 8.44 7.80 7.65
C ARG A 19 7.05 8.40 7.84
N VAL A 20 6.91 9.67 7.48
CA VAL A 20 5.60 10.30 7.28
C VAL A 20 5.40 10.48 5.79
N ILE A 21 4.28 10.00 5.28
CA ILE A 21 3.92 10.05 3.86
C ILE A 21 2.62 10.83 3.74
N GLU A 22 2.64 11.88 2.94
CA GLU A 22 1.46 12.65 2.58
C GLU A 22 0.98 12.23 1.19
N VAL A 23 -0.28 11.83 1.11
CA VAL A 23 -0.89 11.32 -0.13
C VAL A 23 -2.28 11.93 -0.30
N SER A 24 -2.63 12.32 -1.52
CA SER A 24 -3.98 12.77 -1.85
C SER A 24 -4.98 11.63 -1.67
N ASP A 25 -6.14 11.91 -1.08
CA ASP A 25 -7.26 10.95 -0.93
C ASP A 25 -7.78 10.40 -2.26
N LYS A 26 -7.44 11.03 -3.38
CA LYS A 26 -7.78 10.56 -4.74
C LYS A 26 -6.79 9.54 -5.32
N MET A 27 -5.68 9.27 -4.64
CA MET A 27 -4.71 8.27 -5.10
C MET A 27 -5.17 6.86 -4.76
N THR A 28 -4.52 5.86 -5.37
CA THR A 28 -4.83 4.45 -5.16
C THR A 28 -4.07 3.89 -3.98
N VAL A 29 -4.53 2.77 -3.43
CA VAL A 29 -3.82 2.00 -2.40
C VAL A 29 -2.45 1.58 -2.92
N GLY A 30 -2.35 1.19 -4.19
CA GLY A 30 -1.09 0.88 -4.87
C GLY A 30 -0.12 2.06 -4.87
N TYR A 31 -0.61 3.28 -5.14
CA TYR A 31 0.25 4.48 -5.05
C TYR A 31 0.84 4.67 -3.65
N LEU A 32 0.01 4.50 -2.60
CA LEU A 32 0.50 4.54 -1.22
C LEU A 32 1.53 3.42 -0.96
N ALA A 33 1.27 2.21 -1.44
CA ALA A 33 2.14 1.06 -1.26
C ALA A 33 3.53 1.28 -1.91
N TYR A 34 3.58 1.76 -3.15
CA TYR A 34 4.84 2.11 -3.82
C TYR A 34 5.55 3.29 -3.13
N SER A 35 4.80 4.27 -2.62
CA SER A 35 5.37 5.38 -1.85
C SER A 35 6.05 4.90 -0.57
N ILE A 36 5.46 3.90 0.11
CA ILE A 36 6.07 3.23 1.26
C ILE A 36 7.38 2.58 0.84
N LEU A 37 7.38 1.73 -0.18
CA LEU A 37 8.59 1.03 -0.63
C LEU A 37 9.72 2.00 -0.99
N ALA A 38 9.41 3.04 -1.77
CA ALA A 38 10.37 4.08 -2.13
C ALA A 38 10.93 4.81 -0.89
N SER A 39 10.08 5.12 0.10
CA SER A 39 10.51 5.84 1.32
C SER A 39 11.48 5.04 2.22
N PHE A 40 11.49 3.72 2.08
CA PHE A 40 12.40 2.80 2.76
C PHE A 40 13.52 2.28 1.86
N ASN A 41 13.68 2.82 0.64
CA ASN A 41 14.66 2.33 -0.35
C ASN A 41 14.51 0.82 -0.64
N SER A 42 13.28 0.31 -0.57
CA SER A 42 12.97 -1.07 -0.94
C SER A 42 12.88 -1.21 -2.45
N LEU A 43 13.31 -2.36 -2.96
CA LEU A 43 13.41 -2.64 -4.39
C LEU A 43 12.18 -3.40 -4.95
N ALA A 44 11.16 -3.62 -4.14
CA ALA A 44 9.89 -4.28 -4.54
C ALA A 44 10.06 -5.67 -5.19
N TYR A 45 11.10 -6.42 -4.83
CA TYR A 45 11.41 -7.72 -5.47
C TYR A 45 10.48 -8.89 -5.11
N HIS A 46 9.59 -8.69 -4.13
CA HIS A 46 8.64 -9.71 -3.70
C HIS A 46 7.24 -9.12 -3.75
N LEU A 47 6.25 -9.99 -4.04
CA LEU A 47 4.84 -9.63 -3.92
C LEU A 47 4.53 -9.17 -2.50
N TYR A 48 3.64 -8.19 -2.40
CA TYR A 48 3.24 -7.58 -1.16
C TYR A 48 1.78 -7.15 -1.24
N SER A 49 1.15 -7.02 -0.07
CA SER A 49 -0.23 -6.58 0.06
C SER A 49 -0.33 -5.55 1.19
N ILE A 50 -1.43 -4.81 1.20
CA ILE A 50 -1.83 -3.94 2.30
C ILE A 50 -3.09 -4.54 2.91
N THR A 51 -3.10 -4.76 4.23
CA THR A 51 -4.31 -5.16 4.96
C THR A 51 -4.90 -3.97 5.69
N TYR A 52 -6.19 -3.68 5.50
CA TYR A 52 -6.91 -2.62 6.21
C TYR A 52 -8.38 -3.00 6.43
N LYS A 53 -8.87 -2.88 7.67
CA LYS A 53 -10.25 -3.26 8.07
C LYS A 53 -10.65 -4.65 7.55
N ASP A 54 -9.81 -5.66 7.81
CA ASP A 54 -10.02 -7.05 7.38
C ASP A 54 -10.11 -7.26 5.86
N ARG A 55 -9.70 -6.27 5.06
CA ARG A 55 -9.59 -6.37 3.60
C ARG A 55 -8.13 -6.39 3.20
N GLU A 56 -7.80 -7.27 2.27
CA GLU A 56 -6.47 -7.36 1.67
C GLU A 56 -6.47 -6.71 0.30
N TYR A 57 -5.47 -5.86 0.07
CA TYR A 57 -5.23 -5.13 -1.17
C TYR A 57 -3.91 -5.61 -1.75
N ASN A 58 -3.97 -6.47 -2.77
CA ASN A 58 -2.78 -7.06 -3.37
C ASN A 58 -2.14 -6.08 -4.36
N CYS A 59 -0.82 -5.92 -4.23
CA CYS A 59 -0.02 -5.06 -5.10
C CYS A 59 0.65 -5.92 -6.17
N TYR A 60 -0.05 -6.15 -7.28
CA TYR A 60 0.48 -6.87 -8.42
C TYR A 60 1.29 -5.96 -9.34
N ILE A 61 2.27 -6.54 -10.03
CA ILE A 61 3.06 -5.87 -11.08
C ILE A 61 2.48 -6.20 -12.47
N ASP A 62 1.74 -7.30 -12.58
CA ASP A 62 1.19 -7.84 -13.81
C ASP A 62 -0.17 -8.52 -13.51
N ASP A 63 -1.15 -8.33 -14.39
CA ASP A 63 -2.47 -8.96 -14.31
C ASP A 63 -2.35 -10.49 -14.44
N ASP A 64 -1.30 -10.99 -15.11
CA ASP A 64 -1.03 -12.44 -15.21
C ASP A 64 -0.56 -13.05 -13.87
N LEU A 65 -0.23 -12.22 -12.87
CA LEU A 65 0.11 -12.63 -11.50
C LEU A 65 -1.08 -12.55 -10.53
N LEU A 66 -2.29 -12.29 -11.05
CA LEU A 66 -3.52 -12.39 -10.27
C LEU A 66 -3.69 -13.84 -9.81
N PHE A 67 -3.48 -14.07 -8.52
CA PHE A 67 -3.92 -15.32 -7.88
C PHE A 67 -5.45 -15.26 -7.77
N ASP A 68 -6.11 -16.41 -7.97
CA ASP A 68 -7.57 -16.59 -7.93
C ASP A 68 -8.14 -16.50 -6.50
N ASP A 69 -7.60 -15.58 -5.69
CA ASP A 69 -8.16 -15.24 -4.39
C ASP A 69 -9.30 -14.25 -4.60
N GLU A 70 -10.52 -14.80 -4.74
CA GLU A 70 -11.76 -14.04 -4.93
C GLU A 70 -12.00 -12.95 -3.86
N THR A 71 -11.29 -12.99 -2.73
CA THR A 71 -11.48 -12.05 -1.62
C THR A 71 -10.52 -10.86 -1.63
N ALA A 72 -9.42 -10.94 -2.37
CA ALA A 72 -8.42 -9.88 -2.42
C ALA A 72 -8.77 -8.80 -3.46
N LEU A 73 -8.57 -7.55 -3.09
CA LEU A 73 -8.81 -6.39 -3.96
C LEU A 73 -7.52 -5.98 -4.69
N ASP A 74 -7.65 -5.50 -5.91
CA ASP A 74 -6.52 -4.89 -6.62
C ASP A 74 -6.19 -3.51 -6.02
N ALA A 75 -5.00 -3.38 -5.44
CA ALA A 75 -4.51 -2.14 -4.85
C ALA A 75 -4.36 -1.02 -5.89
N SER A 76 -4.04 -1.36 -7.15
CA SER A 76 -3.86 -0.40 -8.25
C SER A 76 -5.17 0.29 -8.64
N GLN A 77 -6.31 -0.37 -8.42
CA GLN A 77 -7.65 0.16 -8.74
C GLN A 77 -8.40 0.70 -7.51
N SER A 78 -7.94 0.37 -6.30
CA SER A 78 -8.60 0.77 -5.05
C SER A 78 -8.26 2.22 -4.67
N ILE A 79 -9.22 3.15 -4.75
CA ILE A 79 -9.01 4.56 -4.39
C ILE A 79 -9.09 4.76 -2.87
N LEU A 80 -8.14 5.50 -2.28
CA LEU A 80 -8.02 5.73 -0.84
C LEU A 80 -9.25 6.41 -0.22
N SER A 81 -9.95 7.27 -0.95
CA SER A 81 -11.20 7.90 -0.47
C SER A 81 -12.36 6.92 -0.30
N ASN A 82 -12.23 5.69 -0.81
CA ASN A 82 -13.32 4.70 -0.89
C ASN A 82 -13.15 3.52 0.08
N ILE A 83 -12.17 3.57 0.99
CA ILE A 83 -11.81 2.45 1.90
C ILE A 83 -11.88 2.83 3.39
#